data_AF-X1RMA5-F1
#
_entry.id   AF-X1RMA5-F1
#
_cell.length_a   1.000
_cell.length_b   1.000
_cell.length_c   1.000
_cell.angle_alpha   90.00
_cell.angle_beta   90.00
_cell.angle_gamma   90.00
#
_symmetry.space_group_name_H-M   'P 1'
#
loop_
_entity.id
_entity.type
_entity.pdbx_description
1 polymer ?
#
loop_
_entity_poly.entity_id
_entity_poly.type
_entity_poly.pdbx_seq_one_letter_code
_entity_poly.pdbx_strand_id
1 'polypeptide(L)'
;VTLAGHPFPDEDSVSGARKILNIEKKAKEGDIVFWCNSGGGTALMALPAPGITLEELQEVYRILYFEMGASMPEANAVRNLVTVLRGKHPKYVHGA
;
A
#
# COMPACT_ATOMS: atom_id res chain seq x y z
N VAL A 1 16.82 -3.13 0.26
CA VAL A 1 16.01 -2.85 1.47
C VAL A 1 15.61 -1.38 1.42
N THR A 2 14.37 -1.06 1.75
CA THR A 2 13.89 0.33 1.94
C THR A 2 13.33 0.39 3.37
N LEU A 3 13.75 1.38 4.15
CA LEU A 3 13.19 1.65 5.48
C LEU A 3 12.16 2.74 5.31
N ALA A 4 10.97 2.60 5.91
CA ALA A 4 9.85 3.47 5.67
C ALA A 4 9.14 3.84 6.98
N GLY A 5 8.35 4.90 6.93
CA GLY A 5 7.64 5.48 8.06
C GLY A 5 6.53 4.58 8.61
N HIS A 6 6.42 4.57 9.93
CA HIS A 6 5.31 3.95 10.67
C HIS A 6 5.06 4.74 11.97
N PRO A 7 3.80 5.09 12.33
CA PRO A 7 2.53 4.61 11.75
C PRO A 7 2.02 5.41 10.54
N PHE A 8 2.67 6.52 10.19
CA PHE A 8 2.32 7.33 9.03
C PHE A 8 3.25 7.02 7.86
N PRO A 9 2.72 6.88 6.63
CA PRO A 9 3.56 6.61 5.46
C PRO A 9 4.41 7.82 5.13
N ASP A 10 5.61 7.60 4.61
CA ASP A 10 6.51 8.62 4.09
C ASP A 10 6.88 8.33 2.62
N GLU A 11 7.79 9.13 2.06
CA GLU A 11 8.28 8.95 0.69
C GLU A 11 8.94 7.58 0.49
N ASP A 12 9.58 7.05 1.53
CA ASP A 12 10.18 5.73 1.47
C ASP A 12 9.13 4.61 1.47
N SER A 13 7.97 4.81 2.10
CA SER A 13 6.81 3.91 1.93
C SER A 13 6.39 3.82 0.47
N VAL A 14 6.32 4.96 -0.23
CA VAL A 14 5.94 5.03 -1.65
C VAL A 14 7.02 4.40 -2.52
N SER A 15 8.28 4.73 -2.28
CA SER A 15 9.45 4.21 -3.00
C SER A 15 9.57 2.69 -2.84
N GLY A 16 9.45 2.18 -1.61
CA GLY A 16 9.47 0.76 -1.29
C GLY A 16 8.33 0.00 -1.96
N ALA A 17 7.10 0.51 -1.85
CA ALA A 17 5.94 -0.07 -2.50
C ALA A 17 6.08 -0.09 -4.03
N ARG A 18 6.62 0.97 -4.64
CA ARG A 18 6.88 1.00 -6.09
C ARG A 18 7.92 -0.03 -6.51
N LYS A 19 8.97 -0.26 -5.70
CA LYS A 19 9.95 -1.33 -5.95
C LYS A 19 9.29 -2.71 -5.89
N ILE A 20 8.42 -2.96 -4.91
CA ILE A 20 7.65 -4.20 -4.79
C ILE A 20 6.78 -4.43 -6.03
N LEU A 21 6.00 -3.43 -6.45
CA LEU A 21 5.17 -3.51 -7.66
C LEU A 21 6.00 -3.83 -8.92
N ASN A 22 7.19 -3.24 -9.02
CA ASN A 22 8.10 -3.49 -10.14
C ASN A 22 8.72 -4.90 -10.11
N ILE A 23 8.82 -5.53 -8.94
CA ILE A 23 9.24 -6.94 -8.81
C ILE A 23 8.08 -7.85 -9.20
N GLU A 24 6.88 -7.59 -8.69
CA GLU A 24 5.67 -8.37 -8.98
C GLU A 24 5.39 -8.45 -10.49
N LYS A 25 5.47 -7.30 -11.19
CA LYS A 25 5.28 -7.22 -12.65
C LYS A 25 6.30 -8.01 -13.48
N LYS A 26 7.42 -8.44 -12.90
CA LYS A 26 8.45 -9.23 -13.59
C LYS A 26 8.21 -10.73 -13.50
N ALA A 27 7.39 -11.18 -12.56
CA ALA A 27 7.06 -12.60 -12.42
C ALA A 27 6.34 -13.10 -13.68
N LYS A 28 6.65 -14.35 -14.05
CA LYS A 28 6.10 -15.04 -15.22
C LYS A 28 5.42 -16.34 -14.79
N GLU A 29 4.73 -16.97 -15.73
CA GLU A 29 4.17 -18.30 -15.55
C GLU A 29 5.25 -19.29 -15.07
N GLY A 30 4.94 -20.02 -13.99
CA GLY A 30 5.85 -20.95 -13.35
C GLY A 30 6.76 -20.35 -12.26
N ASP A 31 6.84 -19.02 -12.14
CA ASP A 31 7.55 -18.37 -11.05
C ASP A 31 6.76 -18.45 -9.73
N ILE A 32 7.48 -18.52 -8.60
CA ILE A 32 6.88 -18.47 -7.26
C ILE A 32 7.18 -17.10 -6.64
N VAL A 33 6.13 -16.37 -6.27
CA VAL A 33 6.26 -15.10 -5.54
C VAL A 33 6.01 -15.33 -4.05
N PHE A 34 7.06 -15.14 -3.25
CA PHE A 34 6.94 -15.17 -1.79
C PHE A 34 6.46 -13.81 -1.26
N TRP A 35 5.25 -13.78 -0.71
CA TRP A 35 4.70 -12.60 -0.05
C TRP A 35 4.78 -12.74 1.48
N CYS A 36 5.74 -12.03 2.06
CA CYS A 36 5.91 -11.97 3.51
C CYS A 36 5.22 -10.72 4.05
N ASN A 37 4.17 -10.89 4.84
CA ASN A 37 3.42 -9.79 5.44
C ASN A 37 3.47 -9.86 6.97
N SER A 38 3.59 -8.70 7.62
CA SER A 38 3.53 -8.53 9.06
C SER A 38 2.80 -7.23 9.41
N GLY A 39 2.70 -6.93 10.71
CA GLY A 39 2.15 -5.65 11.18
C GLY A 39 2.84 -4.44 10.54
N GLY A 40 2.08 -3.36 10.32
CA GLY A 40 2.57 -2.09 9.79
C GLY A 40 2.50 -1.93 8.27
N GLY A 41 2.14 -2.98 7.51
CA GLY A 41 2.15 -2.96 6.04
C GLY A 41 1.34 -1.84 5.37
N THR A 42 0.30 -1.30 6.02
CA THR A 42 -0.49 -0.19 5.44
C THR A 42 0.29 1.13 5.38
N ALA A 43 1.16 1.39 6.36
CA ALA A 43 2.02 2.57 6.35
C ALA A 43 3.30 2.28 5.55
N LEU A 44 3.92 1.11 5.76
CA LEU A 44 5.21 0.75 5.19
C LEU A 44 5.18 0.51 3.66
N MET A 45 4.01 0.18 3.09
CA MET A 45 3.85 -0.09 1.66
C MET A 45 2.73 0.76 1.03
N ALA A 46 2.64 2.02 1.44
CA ALA A 46 1.65 2.96 0.93
C ALA A 46 2.03 3.46 -0.48
N LEU A 47 1.39 2.92 -1.52
CA LEU A 47 1.49 3.42 -2.88
C LEU A 47 0.17 4.14 -3.26
N PRO A 48 0.15 5.48 -3.31
CA PRO A 48 -1.02 6.25 -3.73
C PRO A 48 -1.51 5.83 -5.12
N ALA A 49 -2.83 5.81 -5.33
CA ALA A 49 -3.40 5.62 -6.65
C ALA A 49 -3.01 6.76 -7.61
N PRO A 50 -3.00 6.54 -8.94
CA PRO A 50 -2.71 7.60 -9.91
C PRO A 50 -3.58 8.84 -9.68
N GLY A 51 -2.96 10.02 -9.64
CA GLY A 51 -3.64 11.28 -9.37
C GLY A 51 -3.83 11.63 -7.89
N ILE A 52 -3.34 10.79 -6.97
CA ILE A 52 -3.34 11.05 -5.52
C ILE A 52 -1.90 11.25 -5.06
N THR A 53 -1.66 12.33 -4.31
CA THR A 53 -0.37 12.64 -3.67
C THR A 53 -0.23 11.89 -2.33
N LEU A 54 1.01 11.81 -1.81
CA LEU A 54 1.23 11.21 -0.49
C LEU A 54 0.55 12.05 0.60
N GLU A 55 0.61 13.37 0.48
CA GLU A 55 0.01 14.33 1.39
C GLU A 55 -1.52 14.17 1.44
N GLU A 56 -2.19 14.05 0.28
CA GLU A 56 -3.63 13.77 0.23
C GLU A 56 -3.97 12.42 0.85
N LEU A 57 -3.14 11.39 0.63
CA LEU A 57 -3.33 10.08 1.24
C LEU A 57 -3.22 10.14 2.78
N GLN A 58 -2.23 10.88 3.30
CA GLN A 58 -2.05 11.12 4.73
C GLN A 58 -3.24 11.90 5.31
N GLU A 59 -3.75 12.89 4.59
CA GLU A 59 -4.89 13.69 5.03
C GLU A 59 -6.17 12.86 5.11
N VAL A 60 -6.42 11.97 4.13
CA VAL A 60 -7.52 11.00 4.20
C VAL A 60 -7.39 10.13 5.46
N TYR A 61 -6.19 9.68 5.81
CA TYR A 61 -6.00 8.86 7.03
C TYR A 61 -6.28 9.69 8.28
N ARG A 62 -5.83 10.95 8.31
CA ARG A 62 -6.07 11.87 9.43
C ARG A 62 -7.56 12.10 9.66
N ILE A 63 -8.31 12.39 8.60
CA ILE A 63 -9.76 12.62 8.67
C ILE A 63 -10.48 11.37 9.16
N LEU A 64 -10.21 10.22 8.54
CA LEU A 64 -10.88 8.96 8.91
C LEU A 64 -10.66 8.61 10.38
N TYR A 65 -9.43 8.72 10.88
CA TYR A 65 -9.11 8.29 12.23
C TYR A 65 -9.42 9.32 13.31
N PHE A 66 -9.00 10.56 13.12
CA PHE A 66 -8.99 11.55 14.19
C PHE A 66 -10.21 12.47 14.17
N GLU A 67 -10.81 12.70 13.01
CA GLU A 67 -12.00 13.56 12.90
C GLU A 67 -13.29 12.75 12.93
N MET A 68 -13.35 11.66 12.15
CA MET A 68 -14.55 10.84 12.03
C MET A 68 -14.62 9.71 13.06
N GLY A 69 -13.49 9.31 13.65
CA GLY A 69 -13.43 8.12 14.50
C GLY A 69 -13.87 6.85 13.78
N ALA A 70 -13.61 6.78 12.47
CA ALA A 70 -14.05 5.68 11.62
C ALA A 70 -13.53 4.34 12.14
N SER A 71 -14.38 3.32 12.08
CA SER A 71 -13.98 1.98 12.46
C SER A 71 -12.89 1.45 11.52
N MET A 72 -12.09 0.49 11.99
CA MET A 72 -11.04 -0.11 11.15
C MET A 72 -11.56 -0.69 9.82
N PRO A 73 -12.73 -1.38 9.76
CA PRO A 73 -13.31 -1.82 8.50
C PRO A 73 -13.64 -0.67 7.53
N GLU A 74 -14.23 0.43 8.01
CA GLU A 74 -14.56 1.60 7.20
C GLU A 74 -13.32 2.29 6.66
N ALA A 75 -12.34 2.54 7.55
CA ALA A 75 -11.06 3.10 7.14
C ALA A 75 -10.37 2.19 6.12
N ASN A 76 -10.40 0.87 6.30
CA ASN A 76 -9.84 -0.10 5.37
C ASN A 76 -10.51 -0.07 4.00
N ALA A 77 -11.84 0.11 3.94
CA ALA A 77 -12.57 0.20 2.69
C ALA A 77 -12.07 1.39 1.87
N VAL A 78 -11.97 2.57 2.48
CA VAL A 78 -11.45 3.77 1.80
C VAL A 78 -9.98 3.60 1.40
N ARG A 79 -9.12 3.16 2.34
CA ARG A 79 -7.68 2.97 2.07
C ARG A 79 -7.39 1.98 0.94
N ASN A 80 -8.21 0.95 0.77
CA ASN A 80 -8.10 0.02 -0.35
C ASN A 80 -8.40 0.68 -1.70
N LEU A 81 -9.27 1.69 -1.74
CA LEU A 81 -9.64 2.38 -2.98
C LEU A 81 -8.55 3.39 -3.38
N VAL A 82 -7.97 4.11 -2.42
CA VAL A 82 -6.98 5.17 -2.66
C VAL A 82 -5.53 4.69 -2.75
N THR A 83 -5.29 3.37 -2.67
CA THR A 83 -3.95 2.77 -2.80
C THR A 83 -3.89 1.66 -3.87
N VAL A 84 -2.70 1.46 -4.43
CA VAL A 84 -2.45 0.56 -5.58
C VAL A 84 -2.29 -0.91 -5.15
N LEU A 85 -1.52 -1.16 -4.09
CA LEU A 85 -1.08 -2.52 -3.73
C LEU A 85 -1.95 -3.21 -2.68
N ARG A 86 -2.60 -2.46 -1.79
CA ARG A 86 -3.27 -3.01 -0.62
C ARG A 86 -4.36 -4.01 -1.03
N GLY A 87 -4.16 -5.29 -0.70
CA GLY A 87 -5.05 -6.39 -1.08
C GLY A 87 -5.12 -6.68 -2.58
N LYS A 88 -4.19 -6.14 -3.37
CA LYS A 88 -4.19 -6.18 -4.85
C LYS A 88 -2.91 -6.76 -5.43
N HIS A 89 -1.94 -7.21 -4.62
CA HIS A 89 -0.69 -7.82 -5.08
C HIS A 89 -0.88 -8.90 -6.17
N PRO A 90 -1.83 -9.87 -6.05
CA PRO A 90 -2.03 -10.88 -7.09
C PRO A 90 -2.41 -10.30 -8.47
N LYS A 91 -2.99 -9.09 -8.53
CA LYS A 91 -3.33 -8.45 -9.81
C LYS A 91 -2.11 -8.04 -10.63
N TYR A 92 -0.93 -8.00 -10.03
CA TYR A 92 0.30 -7.52 -10.64
C TYR A 92 1.34 -8.62 -10.87
N VAL A 93 1.04 -9.86 -10.47
CA VAL A 93 1.88 -11.04 -10.72
C VAL A 93 1.29 -11.77 -11.93
N HIS A 94 1.99 -11.79 -13.06
CA HIS A 94 1.49 -12.42 -14.27
C HIS A 94 1.60 -13.94 -14.19
N GLY A 95 0.49 -14.64 -14.46
CA GLY A 95 0.44 -16.10 -14.44
C GLY A 95 0.21 -16.73 -13.06
N ALA A 96 -0.10 -15.93 -12.03
CA ALA A 96 -0.59 -16.38 -10.73
C ALA A 96 -2.12 -16.47 -10.67
#